data_AF-A0A420DR00-F1
#
_entry.id   AF-A0A420DR00-F1
#
_cell.length_a   1.000
_cell.length_b   1.000
_cell.length_c   1.000
_cell.angle_alpha   90.00
_cell.angle_beta   90.00
_cell.angle_gamma   90.00
#
_symmetry.space_group_name_H-M   'P 1'
#
loop_
_entity.id
_entity.type
_entity.pdbx_description
1 polymer ?
#
loop_
_entity_poly.entity_id
_entity_poly.type
_entity_poly.pdbx_seq_one_letter_code
_entity_poly.pdbx_strand_id
1 'polypeptide(L)'
;MKRLIYGAAFAALAAPTTALAQEQCGDVTITQMNWDSAAIVTAVSKFLMEQGYGCDVTIVPSDTTPAMTSLSENNEPDIVTELWKNSAGDAYEKLKADGKIEELGSVLEPGGVEGWWLPTYLVEAHPELATIEGVMANPELVGGMFNNCPDGWGCRIVNDNLIRAFNLEDSGIEVFNHGSGETLATSMAAAYQSEEPWFGYYWGPTTPLGMFDMTSVDLGGYDAEAFESMQNADAPNPKASSFPAAPVLTIVTKDFMASHPDVAALMGNVTFKTDTMSQLLAWKQDNNASNEEAAVYFLKNNPDEWSNWINDAATAKLAPLLQ
;
A
#
# COMPACT_ATOMS: atom_id res chain seq x y z
N MET A 1 -15.20 68.73 -51.42
CA MET A 1 -16.43 68.06 -50.93
C MET A 1 -16.17 66.56 -50.88
N LYS A 2 -16.30 65.97 -49.68
CA LYS A 2 -16.75 64.60 -49.32
C LYS A 2 -16.35 63.43 -50.26
N ARG A 3 -15.47 62.48 -49.83
CA ARG A 3 -15.75 61.23 -49.05
C ARG A 3 -16.47 60.17 -49.91
N LEU A 4 -16.23 58.86 -49.93
CA LEU A 4 -15.48 57.84 -49.14
C LEU A 4 -15.47 56.55 -50.01
N ILE A 5 -14.31 55.96 -50.31
CA ILE A 5 -13.84 54.61 -49.92
C ILE A 5 -14.85 53.45 -50.08
N TYR A 6 -14.55 52.56 -51.05
CA TYR A 6 -15.11 51.22 -51.20
C TYR A 6 -14.68 50.33 -50.02
N GLY A 7 -15.63 49.90 -49.18
CA GLY A 7 -15.38 48.90 -48.14
C GLY A 7 -15.68 47.51 -48.66
N ALA A 8 -14.64 46.70 -48.89
CA ALA A 8 -14.76 45.26 -49.10
C ALA A 8 -15.07 44.60 -47.75
N ALA A 9 -16.23 43.97 -47.64
CA ALA A 9 -16.61 43.19 -46.47
C ALA A 9 -15.85 41.85 -46.49
N PHE A 10 -14.82 41.74 -45.65
CA PHE A 10 -14.19 40.46 -45.33
C PHE A 10 -15.05 39.78 -44.26
N ALA A 11 -15.91 38.86 -44.68
CA ALA A 11 -16.60 37.94 -43.78
C ALA A 11 -15.57 36.92 -43.28
N ALA A 12 -15.05 37.13 -42.08
CA ALA A 12 -14.29 36.10 -41.37
C ALA A 12 -15.24 34.95 -41.02
N LEU A 13 -15.12 33.82 -41.74
CA LEU A 13 -15.70 32.57 -41.28
C LEU A 13 -14.99 32.20 -39.97
N ALA A 14 -15.68 32.39 -38.85
CA ALA A 14 -15.33 31.72 -37.61
C ALA A 14 -15.54 30.22 -37.83
N ALA A 15 -14.46 29.48 -38.03
CA ALA A 15 -14.49 28.03 -37.92
C ALA A 15 -14.94 27.68 -36.49
N PRO A 16 -15.91 26.77 -36.29
CA PRO A 16 -16.16 26.24 -34.97
C PRO A 16 -14.88 25.55 -34.51
N THR A 17 -14.20 26.13 -33.51
CA THR A 17 -13.24 25.38 -32.72
C THR A 17 -14.02 24.22 -32.14
N THR A 18 -13.79 23.01 -32.65
CA THR A 18 -14.13 21.79 -31.94
C THR A 18 -13.41 21.88 -30.60
N ALA A 19 -14.13 22.35 -29.58
CA ALA A 19 -13.81 21.96 -28.22
C ALA A 19 -13.75 20.44 -28.28
N LEU A 20 -12.56 19.89 -28.11
CA LEU A 20 -12.42 18.46 -27.84
C LEU A 20 -13.32 18.25 -26.63
N ALA A 21 -14.50 17.65 -26.87
CA ALA A 21 -15.23 16.99 -25.80
C ALA A 21 -14.24 15.94 -25.33
N GLN A 22 -13.49 16.27 -24.28
CA GLN A 22 -12.53 15.38 -23.68
C GLN A 22 -13.40 14.21 -23.19
N GLU A 23 -13.29 13.08 -23.89
CA GLU A 23 -14.05 11.89 -23.54
C GLU A 23 -13.89 11.66 -22.05
N GLN A 24 -15.02 11.55 -21.37
CA GLN A 24 -15.07 11.20 -19.96
C GLN A 24 -14.25 9.91 -19.82
N CYS A 25 -13.32 9.88 -18.86
CA CYS A 25 -12.34 8.79 -18.69
C CYS A 25 -12.97 7.39 -18.66
N GLY A 26 -14.26 7.30 -18.31
CA GLY A 26 -15.01 6.05 -18.27
C GLY A 26 -14.96 5.43 -16.88
N ASP A 27 -15.35 4.16 -16.81
CA ASP A 27 -15.41 3.40 -15.57
C ASP A 27 -14.03 2.82 -15.25
N VAL A 28 -13.58 2.97 -14.00
CA VAL A 28 -12.30 2.45 -13.51
C VAL A 28 -12.53 1.72 -12.17
N THR A 29 -12.02 0.51 -12.03
CA THR A 29 -12.07 -0.24 -10.77
C THR A 29 -10.71 -0.26 -10.08
N ILE A 30 -10.67 0.09 -8.80
CA ILE A 30 -9.42 0.12 -8.01
C ILE A 30 -9.60 -0.68 -6.71
N THR A 31 -8.56 -1.40 -6.26
CA THR A 31 -8.59 -2.03 -4.93
C THR A 31 -8.56 -0.98 -3.82
N GLN A 32 -9.22 -1.27 -2.70
CA GLN A 32 -8.84 -0.74 -1.40
C GLN A 32 -8.42 -1.91 -0.51
N MET A 33 -7.12 -2.02 -0.22
CA MET A 33 -6.66 -2.98 0.77
C MET A 33 -7.09 -2.54 2.17
N ASN A 34 -7.30 -3.48 3.09
CA ASN A 34 -7.87 -3.18 4.40
C ASN A 34 -6.85 -2.67 5.45
N TRP A 35 -5.70 -2.17 5.01
CA TRP A 35 -4.74 -1.46 5.86
C TRP A 35 -4.67 0.04 5.49
N ASP A 36 -4.32 0.87 6.47
CA ASP A 36 -4.55 2.32 6.38
C ASP A 36 -3.76 3.02 5.27
N SER A 37 -2.49 2.67 5.02
CA SER A 37 -1.70 3.29 3.94
C SER A 37 -2.36 3.08 2.57
N ALA A 38 -2.79 1.85 2.28
CA ALA A 38 -3.47 1.53 1.02
C ALA A 38 -4.81 2.25 0.91
N ALA A 39 -5.52 2.43 2.02
CA ALA A 39 -6.78 3.16 2.03
C ALA A 39 -6.56 4.65 1.68
N ILE A 40 -5.47 5.26 2.17
CA ILE A 40 -5.06 6.62 1.79
C ILE A 40 -4.64 6.69 0.32
N VAL A 41 -3.76 5.78 -0.13
CA VAL A 41 -3.32 5.71 -1.54
C VAL A 41 -4.54 5.63 -2.46
N THR A 42 -5.50 4.78 -2.12
CA THR A 42 -6.75 4.59 -2.87
C THR A 42 -7.59 5.86 -2.88
N ALA A 43 -7.77 6.52 -1.73
CA ALA A 43 -8.54 7.75 -1.63
C ALA A 43 -7.92 8.91 -2.43
N VAL A 44 -6.60 9.08 -2.37
CA VAL A 44 -5.88 10.08 -3.18
C VAL A 44 -6.00 9.77 -4.66
N SER A 45 -5.77 8.51 -5.05
CA SER A 45 -5.85 8.07 -6.46
C SER A 45 -7.25 8.27 -7.03
N LYS A 46 -8.29 7.87 -6.29
CA LYS A 46 -9.70 8.11 -6.66
C LYS A 46 -9.99 9.59 -6.85
N PHE A 47 -9.58 10.45 -5.91
CA PHE A 47 -9.79 11.89 -6.03
C PHE A 47 -9.14 12.46 -7.29
N LEU A 48 -7.88 12.10 -7.56
CA LEU A 48 -7.17 12.56 -8.76
C LEU A 48 -7.83 12.07 -10.05
N MET A 49 -8.25 10.80 -10.11
CA MET A 49 -8.97 10.23 -11.26
C MET A 49 -10.32 10.90 -11.50
N GLU A 50 -11.15 11.05 -10.47
CA GLU A 50 -12.49 11.64 -10.61
C GLU A 50 -12.42 13.12 -10.94
N GLN A 51 -11.63 13.89 -10.18
CA GLN A 51 -11.62 15.34 -10.30
C GLN A 51 -10.66 15.85 -11.39
N GLY A 52 -9.55 15.14 -11.62
CA GLY A 52 -8.56 15.49 -12.64
C GLY A 52 -8.83 14.85 -14.01
N TYR A 53 -9.24 13.59 -14.05
CA TYR A 53 -9.41 12.85 -15.31
C TYR A 53 -10.88 12.67 -15.70
N GLY A 54 -11.82 12.81 -14.76
CA GLY A 54 -13.25 12.65 -15.00
C GLY A 54 -13.69 11.20 -15.09
N CYS A 55 -12.99 10.29 -14.41
CA CYS A 55 -13.34 8.87 -14.34
C CYS A 55 -14.54 8.65 -13.40
N ASP A 56 -15.29 7.57 -13.61
CA ASP A 56 -16.20 7.01 -12.61
C ASP A 56 -15.48 5.85 -11.91
N VAL A 57 -15.08 6.06 -10.65
CA VAL A 57 -14.16 5.15 -9.96
C VAL A 57 -14.91 4.29 -8.96
N THR A 58 -14.90 2.97 -9.18
CA THR A 58 -15.43 1.99 -8.22
C THR A 58 -14.32 1.41 -7.36
N ILE A 59 -14.47 1.51 -6.04
CA ILE A 59 -13.56 0.87 -5.08
C ILE A 59 -14.01 -0.57 -4.85
N VAL A 60 -13.06 -1.51 -4.95
CA VAL A 60 -13.23 -2.93 -4.62
C VAL A 60 -12.48 -3.22 -3.31
N PRO A 61 -13.19 -3.45 -2.19
CA PRO A 61 -12.54 -3.89 -0.94
C PRO A 61 -11.80 -5.20 -1.16
N SER A 62 -10.54 -5.28 -0.73
CA SER A 62 -9.70 -6.47 -0.97
C SER A 62 -8.63 -6.65 0.11
N ASP A 63 -7.93 -7.78 -0.02
CA ASP A 63 -6.65 -8.11 0.60
C ASP A 63 -5.68 -8.63 -0.47
N THR A 64 -4.42 -8.91 -0.11
CA THR A 64 -3.41 -9.45 -1.04
C THR A 64 -3.88 -10.72 -1.74
N THR A 65 -4.31 -11.74 -0.99
CA THR A 65 -4.65 -13.06 -1.54
C THR A 65 -5.93 -13.02 -2.40
N PRO A 66 -7.04 -12.38 -1.95
CA PRO A 66 -8.22 -12.17 -2.78
C PRO A 66 -7.94 -11.34 -4.04
N ALA A 67 -7.08 -10.29 -3.97
CA ALA A 67 -6.72 -9.49 -5.15
C ALA A 67 -6.01 -10.34 -6.20
N MET A 68 -4.99 -11.12 -5.80
CA MET A 68 -4.27 -11.99 -6.73
C MET A 68 -5.19 -13.05 -7.34
N THR A 69 -6.09 -13.61 -6.53
CA THR A 69 -7.08 -14.58 -7.01
C THR A 69 -8.03 -13.94 -8.03
N SER A 70 -8.59 -12.77 -7.73
CA SER A 70 -9.51 -12.06 -8.60
C SER A 70 -8.85 -11.63 -9.92
N LEU A 71 -7.62 -11.14 -9.90
CA LEU A 71 -6.87 -10.83 -11.12
C LEU A 71 -6.66 -12.09 -11.98
N SER A 72 -6.39 -13.23 -11.34
CA SER A 72 -6.17 -14.50 -12.03
C SER A 72 -7.45 -15.04 -12.66
N GLU A 73 -8.56 -15.01 -11.93
CA GLU A 73 -9.81 -15.64 -12.34
C GLU A 73 -10.68 -14.72 -13.21
N ASN A 74 -10.71 -13.43 -12.87
CA ASN A 74 -11.68 -12.45 -13.40
C ASN A 74 -11.02 -11.31 -14.19
N ASN A 75 -9.69 -11.16 -14.14
CA ASN A 75 -8.98 -10.01 -14.72
C ASN A 75 -9.49 -8.66 -14.15
N GLU A 76 -9.84 -8.66 -12.86
CA GLU A 76 -10.37 -7.51 -12.12
C GLU A 76 -9.77 -7.47 -10.70
N PRO A 77 -9.62 -6.28 -10.09
CA PRO A 77 -9.95 -4.96 -10.65
C PRO A 77 -8.87 -4.45 -11.63
N ASP A 78 -9.14 -3.32 -12.27
CA ASP A 78 -8.23 -2.69 -13.23
C ASP A 78 -6.89 -2.30 -12.59
N ILE A 79 -6.93 -1.84 -11.35
CA ILE A 79 -5.76 -1.32 -10.62
C ILE A 79 -5.70 -1.91 -9.20
N VAL A 80 -4.55 -2.49 -8.86
CA VAL A 80 -4.16 -2.73 -7.47
C VAL A 80 -3.26 -1.58 -7.03
N THR A 81 -3.78 -0.75 -6.13
CA THR A 81 -3.18 0.53 -5.73
C THR A 81 -1.98 0.39 -4.81
N GLU A 82 -1.92 -0.68 -4.01
CA GLU A 82 -0.79 -0.97 -3.12
C GLU A 82 -0.60 -2.48 -2.98
N LEU A 83 0.42 -3.02 -3.66
CA LEU A 83 0.81 -4.42 -3.57
C LEU A 83 2.18 -4.57 -2.92
N TRP A 84 2.22 -5.26 -1.79
CA TRP A 84 3.45 -5.68 -1.12
C TRP A 84 4.01 -6.91 -1.81
N LYS A 85 4.98 -6.71 -2.71
CA LYS A 85 5.44 -7.77 -3.64
C LYS A 85 6.06 -8.96 -2.92
N ASN A 86 6.81 -8.69 -1.87
CA ASN A 86 7.52 -9.68 -1.05
C ASN A 86 6.59 -10.61 -0.25
N SER A 87 5.29 -10.48 -0.41
CA SER A 87 4.27 -11.34 0.17
C SER A 87 3.20 -11.76 -0.85
N ALA A 88 3.47 -11.61 -2.15
CA ALA A 88 2.52 -11.92 -3.23
C ALA A 88 2.78 -13.29 -3.91
N GLY A 89 3.99 -13.84 -3.75
CA GLY A 89 4.33 -15.23 -4.12
C GLY A 89 4.17 -15.58 -5.60
N ASP A 90 4.05 -16.88 -5.89
CA ASP A 90 3.98 -17.41 -7.26
C ASP A 90 2.73 -16.94 -8.00
N ALA A 91 1.65 -16.61 -7.28
CA ALA A 91 0.44 -16.08 -7.87
C ALA A 91 0.73 -14.79 -8.65
N TYR A 92 1.52 -13.90 -8.05
CA TYR A 92 1.99 -12.67 -8.69
C TYR A 92 2.89 -12.94 -9.90
N GLU A 93 3.93 -13.75 -9.72
CA GLU A 93 4.90 -14.02 -10.78
C GLU A 93 4.23 -14.71 -11.98
N LYS A 94 3.25 -15.58 -11.73
CA LYS A 94 2.44 -16.20 -12.78
C LYS A 94 1.58 -15.18 -13.52
N LEU A 95 0.87 -14.28 -12.82
CA LEU A 95 0.06 -13.23 -13.45
C LEU A 95 0.92 -12.36 -14.38
N LYS A 96 2.13 -12.00 -13.93
CA LYS A 96 3.09 -11.23 -14.71
C LYS A 96 3.60 -12.02 -15.92
N ALA A 97 3.99 -13.29 -15.74
CA ALA A 97 4.48 -14.15 -16.81
C ALA A 97 3.41 -14.42 -17.88
N ASP A 98 2.14 -14.57 -17.48
CA ASP A 98 1.00 -14.74 -18.38
C ASP A 98 0.60 -13.41 -19.08
N GLY A 99 1.23 -12.29 -18.70
CA GLY A 99 0.96 -10.97 -19.26
C GLY A 99 -0.44 -10.45 -18.90
N LYS A 100 -0.99 -10.85 -17.76
CA LYS A 100 -2.26 -10.34 -17.24
C LYS A 100 -2.12 -9.00 -16.54
N ILE A 101 -0.98 -8.79 -15.88
CA ILE A 101 -0.69 -7.57 -15.13
C ILE A 101 0.59 -6.90 -15.63
N GLU A 102 0.67 -5.59 -15.42
CA GLU A 102 1.85 -4.76 -15.64
C GLU A 102 2.19 -3.99 -14.35
N GLU A 103 3.49 -3.86 -14.06
CA GLU A 103 4.00 -3.03 -12.96
C GLU A 103 4.08 -1.58 -13.44
N LEU A 104 3.50 -0.64 -12.70
CA LEU A 104 3.55 0.78 -13.05
C LEU A 104 4.68 1.54 -12.32
N GLY A 105 4.76 1.39 -11.00
CA GLY A 105 5.71 2.13 -10.17
C GLY A 105 5.67 1.72 -8.70
N SER A 106 6.64 2.20 -7.94
CA SER A 106 6.66 2.06 -6.48
C SER A 106 5.73 3.10 -5.85
N VAL A 107 4.79 2.65 -5.01
CA VAL A 107 3.84 3.55 -4.34
C VAL A 107 4.39 4.08 -3.02
N LEU A 108 5.41 3.43 -2.45
CA LEU A 108 6.15 3.89 -1.28
C LEU A 108 7.65 3.96 -1.60
N GLU A 109 8.27 5.09 -1.29
CA GLU A 109 9.72 5.32 -1.43
C GLU A 109 10.34 5.58 -0.04
N PRO A 110 11.40 4.86 0.36
CA PRO A 110 12.14 3.85 -0.39
C PRO A 110 11.49 2.45 -0.43
N GLY A 111 10.30 2.30 0.16
CA GLY A 111 9.59 1.03 0.27
C GLY A 111 9.15 0.77 1.71
N GLY A 112 8.67 -0.43 1.96
CA GLY A 112 8.22 -0.86 3.28
C GLY A 112 9.30 -1.58 4.08
N VAL A 113 9.08 -1.62 5.39
CA VAL A 113 9.80 -2.53 6.30
C VAL A 113 8.80 -3.51 6.90
N GLU A 114 9.22 -4.76 7.06
CA GLU A 114 8.44 -5.82 7.69
C GLU A 114 9.33 -6.56 8.67
N GLY A 115 8.72 -7.15 9.69
CA GLY A 115 9.47 -7.89 10.68
C GLY A 115 8.60 -8.41 11.81
N TRP A 116 9.27 -9.11 12.73
CA TRP A 116 8.72 -9.43 14.03
C TRP A 116 9.28 -8.43 15.03
N TRP A 117 8.43 -7.91 15.90
CA TRP A 117 8.74 -6.78 16.74
C TRP A 117 8.43 -7.07 18.20
N LEU A 118 9.16 -6.38 19.06
CA LEU A 118 8.94 -6.29 20.50
C LEU A 118 8.94 -4.81 20.89
N PRO A 119 8.19 -4.39 21.92
CA PRO A 119 8.44 -3.11 22.57
C PRO A 119 9.89 -3.00 23.03
N THR A 120 10.55 -1.88 22.72
CA THR A 120 11.98 -1.67 23.01
C THR A 120 12.30 -1.81 24.49
N TYR A 121 11.37 -1.44 25.38
CA TYR A 121 11.56 -1.60 26.83
C TYR A 121 11.78 -3.05 27.27
N LEU A 122 11.26 -4.05 26.54
CA LEU A 122 11.53 -5.46 26.83
C LEU A 122 12.97 -5.81 26.50
N VAL A 123 13.47 -5.34 25.36
CA VAL A 123 14.85 -5.60 24.91
C VAL A 123 15.86 -4.85 25.77
N GLU A 124 15.55 -3.64 26.23
CA GLU A 124 16.40 -2.91 27.18
C GLU A 124 16.52 -3.63 28.52
N ALA A 125 15.42 -4.24 29.01
CA ALA A 125 15.41 -5.03 30.24
C ALA A 125 16.05 -6.42 30.05
N HIS A 126 15.89 -7.01 28.87
CA HIS A 126 16.29 -8.36 28.50
C HIS A 126 16.96 -8.38 27.11
N PRO A 127 18.25 -7.99 27.01
CA PRO A 127 18.94 -7.83 25.74
C PRO A 127 18.97 -9.09 24.86
N GLU A 128 18.85 -10.28 25.46
CA GLU A 128 18.71 -11.54 24.76
C GLU A 128 17.51 -11.59 23.80
N LEU A 129 16.42 -10.86 24.11
CA LEU A 129 15.19 -10.82 23.30
C LEU A 129 15.36 -10.10 21.95
N ALA A 130 16.51 -9.46 21.72
CA ALA A 130 16.83 -8.87 20.41
C ALA A 130 16.96 -9.91 19.28
N THR A 131 17.02 -11.20 19.60
CA THR A 131 17.19 -12.31 18.65
C THR A 131 16.05 -13.31 18.77
N ILE A 132 15.71 -13.99 17.68
CA ILE A 132 14.66 -15.02 17.70
C ILE A 132 14.99 -16.17 18.65
N GLU A 133 16.27 -16.56 18.74
CA GLU A 133 16.71 -17.59 19.70
C GLU A 133 16.45 -17.18 21.14
N GLY A 134 16.68 -15.90 21.47
CA GLY A 134 16.42 -15.37 22.80
C GLY A 134 14.92 -15.29 23.12
N VAL A 135 14.10 -14.90 22.14
CA VAL A 135 12.63 -14.92 22.27
C VAL A 135 12.12 -16.34 22.53
N MET A 136 12.55 -17.31 21.72
CA MET A 136 12.15 -18.72 21.86
C MET A 136 12.66 -19.36 23.15
N ALA A 137 13.81 -18.94 23.67
CA ALA A 137 14.32 -19.44 24.95
C ALA A 137 13.57 -18.88 26.17
N ASN A 138 12.83 -17.77 26.01
CA ASN A 138 12.16 -17.07 27.11
C ASN A 138 10.72 -16.65 26.71
N PRO A 139 9.84 -17.62 26.37
CA PRO A 139 8.49 -17.33 25.87
C PRO A 139 7.67 -16.48 26.87
N GLU A 140 7.86 -16.66 28.17
CA GLU A 140 7.15 -15.91 29.20
C GLU A 140 7.48 -14.41 29.23
N LEU A 141 8.70 -14.02 28.83
CA LEU A 141 9.10 -12.61 28.80
C LEU A 141 8.43 -11.83 27.67
N VAL A 142 7.96 -12.54 26.64
CA VAL A 142 7.26 -11.96 25.49
C VAL A 142 5.75 -12.18 25.54
N GLY A 143 5.23 -12.66 26.68
CA GLY A 143 3.80 -12.91 26.88
C GLY A 143 3.32 -14.27 26.37
N GLY A 144 4.20 -15.13 25.88
CA GLY A 144 3.89 -16.48 25.41
C GLY A 144 3.02 -16.52 24.15
N MET A 145 2.94 -15.41 23.41
CA MET A 145 2.07 -15.28 22.24
C MET A 145 2.76 -14.52 21.11
N PHE A 146 2.61 -15.02 19.88
CA PHE A 146 2.95 -14.31 18.66
C PHE A 146 1.67 -13.79 17.99
N ASN A 147 1.57 -12.46 17.86
CA ASN A 147 0.47 -11.77 17.20
C ASN A 147 0.72 -11.74 15.69
N ASN A 148 0.03 -12.61 14.96
CA ASN A 148 0.24 -12.87 13.54
C ASN A 148 -0.72 -12.06 12.64
N CYS A 149 -0.40 -12.00 11.35
CA CYS A 149 -1.19 -11.33 10.32
C CYS A 149 -2.64 -11.85 10.21
N PRO A 150 -3.55 -11.00 9.72
CA PRO A 150 -4.88 -11.43 9.33
C PRO A 150 -4.90 -12.46 8.21
N ASP A 151 -5.93 -13.30 8.20
CA ASP A 151 -6.23 -14.15 7.06
C ASP A 151 -6.44 -13.30 5.79
N GLY A 152 -5.90 -13.78 4.65
CA GLY A 152 -5.97 -13.09 3.36
C GLY A 152 -4.78 -12.16 3.07
N TRP A 153 -4.05 -11.73 4.10
CA TRP A 153 -2.82 -10.94 3.93
C TRP A 153 -1.67 -11.81 3.46
N GLY A 154 -0.82 -11.26 2.60
CA GLY A 154 0.37 -11.97 2.12
C GLY A 154 1.34 -12.31 3.26
N CYS A 155 1.54 -11.39 4.20
CA CYS A 155 2.45 -11.62 5.34
C CYS A 155 2.02 -12.81 6.21
N ARG A 156 0.73 -13.19 6.20
CA ARG A 156 0.26 -14.38 6.90
C ARG A 156 0.89 -15.65 6.34
N ILE A 157 1.02 -15.74 5.01
CA ILE A 157 1.67 -16.86 4.33
C ILE A 157 3.15 -16.95 4.72
N VAL A 158 3.84 -15.81 4.70
CA VAL A 158 5.27 -15.73 5.07
C VAL A 158 5.46 -16.11 6.53
N ASN A 159 4.65 -15.56 7.43
CA ASN A 159 4.74 -15.85 8.86
C ASN A 159 4.43 -17.31 9.17
N ASP A 160 3.41 -17.92 8.57
CA ASP A 160 3.08 -19.33 8.81
C ASP A 160 4.24 -20.26 8.41
N ASN A 161 4.96 -19.92 7.35
CA ASN A 161 6.18 -20.63 6.96
C ASN A 161 7.34 -20.36 7.93
N LEU A 162 7.54 -19.12 8.40
CA LEU A 162 8.57 -18.77 9.38
C LEU A 162 8.32 -19.45 10.74
N ILE A 163 7.08 -19.46 11.22
CA ILE A 163 6.64 -20.16 12.45
C ILE A 163 7.05 -21.64 12.38
N ARG A 164 6.79 -22.30 11.24
CA ARG A 164 7.21 -23.68 10.99
C ARG A 164 8.72 -23.83 10.87
N ALA A 165 9.42 -22.90 10.22
CA ALA A 165 10.86 -22.95 10.06
C ALA A 165 11.60 -22.83 11.40
N PHE A 166 11.08 -22.02 12.31
CA PHE A 166 11.62 -21.85 13.66
C PHE A 166 11.11 -22.92 14.65
N ASN A 167 10.03 -23.64 14.33
CA ASN A 167 9.27 -24.44 15.30
C ASN A 167 8.83 -23.59 16.51
N LEU A 168 8.26 -22.42 16.23
CA LEU A 168 7.95 -21.39 17.24
C LEU A 168 6.99 -21.92 18.33
N GLU A 169 5.99 -22.73 17.96
CA GLU A 169 5.03 -23.27 18.93
C GLU A 169 5.68 -24.27 19.90
N ASP A 170 6.69 -25.02 19.44
CA ASP A 170 7.43 -25.97 20.29
C ASP A 170 8.27 -25.25 21.37
N SER A 171 8.53 -23.95 21.20
CA SER A 171 9.18 -23.12 22.22
C SER A 171 8.19 -22.54 23.24
N GLY A 172 6.91 -22.92 23.19
CA GLY A 172 5.89 -22.46 24.14
C GLY A 172 5.28 -21.10 23.81
N ILE A 173 5.39 -20.65 22.55
CA ILE A 173 4.75 -19.43 22.06
C ILE A 173 3.50 -19.82 21.26
N GLU A 174 2.33 -19.41 21.73
CA GLU A 174 1.07 -19.62 21.02
C GLU A 174 0.95 -18.65 19.84
N VAL A 175 0.46 -19.12 18.69
CA VAL A 175 0.21 -18.24 17.53
C VAL A 175 -1.23 -17.73 17.58
N PHE A 176 -1.40 -16.41 17.66
CA PHE A 176 -2.69 -15.76 17.57
C PHE A 176 -2.85 -15.07 16.21
N ASN A 177 -3.83 -15.51 15.44
CA ASN A 177 -4.12 -14.95 14.13
C ASN A 177 -5.21 -13.89 14.25
N HIS A 178 -4.88 -12.67 13.87
CA HIS A 178 -5.80 -11.55 13.94
C HIS A 178 -6.92 -11.65 12.88
N GLY A 179 -8.08 -11.04 13.15
CA GLY A 179 -9.17 -10.98 12.18
C GLY A 179 -9.07 -9.81 11.20
N SER A 180 -8.28 -8.79 11.55
CA SER A 180 -8.08 -7.58 10.75
C SER A 180 -6.83 -6.83 11.20
N GLY A 181 -6.32 -5.95 10.33
CA GLY A 181 -5.22 -5.03 10.68
C GLY A 181 -5.54 -4.15 11.90
N GLU A 182 -6.80 -3.77 12.09
CA GLU A 182 -7.27 -3.01 13.26
C GLU A 182 -7.10 -3.81 14.56
N THR A 183 -7.46 -5.10 14.58
CA THR A 183 -7.28 -5.93 15.77
C THR A 183 -5.80 -6.16 16.10
N LEU A 184 -4.95 -6.28 15.08
CA LEU A 184 -3.50 -6.40 15.25
C LEU A 184 -2.91 -5.12 15.84
N ALA A 185 -3.21 -3.97 15.24
CA ALA A 185 -2.77 -2.66 15.74
C ALA A 185 -3.25 -2.38 17.18
N THR A 186 -4.50 -2.72 17.49
CA THR A 186 -5.07 -2.53 18.83
C THR A 186 -4.37 -3.42 19.88
N SER A 187 -3.99 -4.65 19.52
CA SER A 187 -3.25 -5.53 20.44
C SER A 187 -1.89 -4.94 20.84
N MET A 188 -1.15 -4.42 19.85
CA MET A 188 0.13 -3.75 20.07
C MET A 188 -0.05 -2.50 20.91
N ALA A 189 -1.02 -1.66 20.57
CA ALA A 189 -1.27 -0.42 21.28
C ALA A 189 -1.67 -0.64 22.74
N ALA A 190 -2.55 -1.60 23.00
CA ALA A 190 -2.99 -1.93 24.36
C ALA A 190 -1.82 -2.41 25.22
N ALA A 191 -1.05 -3.38 24.72
CA ALA A 191 0.10 -3.91 25.43
C ALA A 191 1.17 -2.83 25.69
N TYR A 192 1.49 -2.02 24.68
CA TYR A 192 2.47 -0.95 24.82
C TYR A 192 2.05 0.11 25.85
N GLN A 193 0.79 0.55 25.81
CA GLN A 193 0.26 1.54 26.76
C GLN A 193 0.17 1.03 28.20
N SER A 194 0.04 -0.28 28.37
CA SER A 194 0.05 -0.95 29.67
C SER A 194 1.43 -1.39 30.14
N GLU A 195 2.50 -1.11 29.37
CA GLU A 195 3.85 -1.64 29.60
C GLU A 195 3.88 -3.17 29.75
N GLU A 196 3.00 -3.87 29.01
CA GLU A 196 2.88 -5.32 28.98
C GLU A 196 3.57 -5.95 27.75
N PRO A 197 4.13 -7.16 27.87
CA PRO A 197 4.78 -7.81 26.75
C PRO A 197 3.89 -7.94 25.50
N TRP A 198 4.49 -7.68 24.33
CA TRP A 198 3.87 -7.94 23.03
C TRP A 198 4.94 -8.45 22.07
N PHE A 199 4.66 -9.55 21.40
CA PHE A 199 5.49 -10.10 20.32
C PHE A 199 4.60 -10.39 19.12
N GLY A 200 5.02 -9.96 17.94
CA GLY A 200 4.18 -10.13 16.76
C GLY A 200 4.79 -9.59 15.49
N TYR A 201 4.15 -9.92 14.37
CA TYR A 201 4.48 -9.31 13.09
C TYR A 201 3.95 -7.88 13.03
N TYR A 202 4.73 -7.00 12.40
CA TYR A 202 4.23 -5.70 11.99
C TYR A 202 5.05 -5.10 10.84
N TRP A 203 4.56 -4.01 10.25
CA TRP A 203 5.17 -3.37 9.08
C TRP A 203 5.13 -1.84 9.18
N GLY A 204 5.95 -1.17 8.40
CA GLY A 204 6.00 0.28 8.26
C GLY A 204 5.98 0.72 6.79
N PRO A 205 5.33 1.85 6.44
CA PRO A 205 4.82 2.89 7.35
C PRO A 205 3.45 2.56 7.94
N THR A 206 3.31 2.71 9.25
CA THR A 206 2.06 2.53 10.01
C THR A 206 2.08 3.45 11.22
N THR A 207 0.90 3.85 11.72
CA THR A 207 0.84 4.71 12.91
C THR A 207 1.49 4.05 14.14
N PRO A 208 1.25 2.76 14.46
CA PRO A 208 1.86 2.15 15.63
C PRO A 208 3.39 2.09 15.59
N LEU A 209 4.05 1.78 14.44
CA LEU A 209 5.52 1.86 14.37
C LEU A 209 6.05 3.29 14.42
N GLY A 210 5.23 4.30 14.08
CA GLY A 210 5.59 5.70 14.26
C GLY A 210 5.43 6.21 15.69
N MET A 211 4.50 5.63 16.47
CA MET A 211 4.16 6.07 17.82
C MET A 211 4.89 5.32 18.93
N PHE A 212 5.14 4.02 18.74
CA PHE A 212 5.70 3.15 19.75
C PHE A 212 7.17 2.86 19.47
N ASP A 213 7.99 2.89 20.51
CA ASP A 213 9.39 2.50 20.40
C ASP A 213 9.47 0.98 20.35
N MET A 214 9.63 0.45 19.14
CA MET A 214 9.64 -0.98 18.85
C MET A 214 11.01 -1.40 18.32
N THR A 215 11.50 -2.53 18.80
CA THR A 215 12.73 -3.17 18.33
C THR A 215 12.37 -4.35 17.43
N SER A 216 12.92 -4.35 16.20
CA SER A 216 12.83 -5.52 15.32
C SER A 216 13.67 -6.65 15.89
N VAL A 217 13.09 -7.84 15.98
CA VAL A 217 13.78 -9.07 16.36
C VAL A 217 14.67 -9.52 15.21
N ASP A 218 15.94 -9.82 15.50
CA ASP A 218 16.84 -10.45 14.54
C ASP A 218 16.40 -11.89 14.30
N LEU A 219 15.81 -12.12 13.12
CA LEU A 219 15.41 -13.44 12.63
C LEU A 219 16.57 -14.19 11.95
N GLY A 220 17.77 -13.60 11.96
CA GLY A 220 18.94 -14.04 11.21
C GLY A 220 19.11 -13.30 9.88
N GLY A 221 20.05 -13.80 9.07
CA GLY A 221 20.35 -13.23 7.75
C GLY A 221 19.22 -13.40 6.74
N TYR A 222 19.20 -12.55 5.72
CA TYR A 222 18.29 -12.70 4.57
C TYR A 222 18.82 -13.79 3.63
N ASP A 223 17.99 -14.81 3.36
CA ASP A 223 18.22 -15.86 2.37
C ASP A 223 17.12 -15.75 1.31
N ALA A 224 17.50 -15.32 0.10
CA ALA A 224 16.55 -15.06 -0.98
C ALA A 224 15.81 -16.32 -1.45
N GLU A 225 16.47 -17.49 -1.49
CA GLU A 225 15.84 -18.74 -1.95
C GLU A 225 14.86 -19.25 -0.89
N ALA A 226 15.24 -19.16 0.38
CA ALA A 226 14.34 -19.47 1.48
C ALA A 226 13.11 -18.54 1.46
N PHE A 227 13.34 -17.23 1.34
CA PHE A 227 12.28 -16.23 1.37
C PHE A 227 11.33 -16.31 0.19
N GLU A 228 11.83 -16.55 -1.03
CA GLU A 228 10.99 -16.80 -2.21
C GLU A 228 10.02 -17.97 -1.97
N SER A 229 10.51 -19.08 -1.41
CA SER A 229 9.64 -20.20 -1.07
C SER A 229 8.60 -19.87 0.01
N MET A 230 8.93 -19.01 0.97
CA MET A 230 8.02 -18.66 2.08
C MET A 230 6.85 -17.78 1.67
N GLN A 231 6.91 -17.14 0.51
CA GLN A 231 5.78 -16.35 -0.03
C GLN A 231 4.63 -17.22 -0.54
N ASN A 232 4.80 -18.53 -0.55
CA ASN A 232 3.83 -19.49 -1.02
C ASN A 232 3.27 -20.31 0.15
N ALA A 233 1.96 -20.53 0.14
CA ALA A 233 1.29 -21.32 1.19
C ALA A 233 1.87 -22.74 1.23
N ASP A 234 2.01 -23.27 2.44
CA ASP A 234 2.46 -24.64 2.70
C ASP A 234 3.81 -25.00 2.08
N ALA A 235 4.77 -24.08 2.11
CA ALA A 235 6.10 -24.32 1.57
C ALA A 235 6.71 -25.63 2.17
N PRO A 236 7.31 -26.49 1.33
CA PRO A 236 7.88 -27.74 1.81
C PRO A 236 9.21 -27.47 2.52
N ASN A 237 9.30 -27.87 3.80
CA ASN A 237 10.49 -27.68 4.64
C ASN A 237 11.00 -26.22 4.63
N PRO A 238 10.17 -25.25 5.10
CA PRO A 238 10.55 -23.85 5.06
C PRO A 238 11.81 -23.61 5.89
N LYS A 239 12.65 -22.68 5.46
CA LYS A 239 13.88 -22.27 6.14
C LYS A 239 13.74 -20.84 6.62
N ALA A 240 14.37 -20.55 7.76
CA ALA A 240 14.40 -19.21 8.32
C ALA A 240 15.10 -18.22 7.37
N SER A 241 14.56 -17.01 7.30
CA SER A 241 15.17 -15.82 6.68
C SER A 241 14.57 -14.58 7.34
N SER A 242 15.33 -13.50 7.43
CA SER A 242 14.74 -12.18 7.71
C SER A 242 13.92 -11.66 6.52
N PHE A 243 13.13 -10.62 6.77
CA PHE A 243 12.39 -9.90 5.74
C PHE A 243 13.34 -8.97 4.97
N PRO A 244 13.26 -8.94 3.63
CA PRO A 244 13.93 -7.91 2.85
C PRO A 244 13.19 -6.57 3.00
N ALA A 245 13.81 -5.47 2.58
CA ALA A 245 13.07 -4.25 2.28
C ALA A 245 11.95 -4.58 1.27
N ALA A 246 10.73 -4.12 1.53
CA ALA A 246 9.55 -4.51 0.78
C ALA A 246 9.31 -3.55 -0.39
N PRO A 247 9.38 -4.01 -1.65
CA PRO A 247 8.88 -3.24 -2.77
C PRO A 247 7.36 -3.19 -2.67
N VAL A 248 6.81 -1.98 -2.64
CA VAL A 248 5.37 -1.75 -2.61
C VAL A 248 4.98 -1.10 -3.93
N LEU A 249 4.18 -1.80 -4.74
CA LEU A 249 3.97 -1.50 -6.14
C LEU A 249 2.51 -1.15 -6.43
N THR A 250 2.31 -0.27 -7.41
CA THR A 250 1.06 -0.20 -8.16
C THR A 250 1.14 -1.17 -9.32
N ILE A 251 0.13 -2.04 -9.46
CA ILE A 251 -0.01 -2.93 -10.63
C ILE A 251 -1.37 -2.72 -11.29
N VAL A 252 -1.44 -2.96 -12.59
CA VAL A 252 -2.66 -2.81 -13.38
C VAL A 252 -2.87 -4.01 -14.29
N THR A 253 -4.10 -4.24 -14.74
CA THR A 253 -4.35 -5.21 -15.81
C THR A 253 -3.78 -4.69 -17.12
N LYS A 254 -3.38 -5.62 -17.99
CA LYS A 254 -2.86 -5.27 -19.32
C LYS A 254 -3.92 -4.58 -20.20
N ASP A 255 -5.18 -4.96 -20.06
CA ASP A 255 -6.29 -4.35 -20.79
C ASP A 255 -6.51 -2.90 -20.33
N PHE A 256 -6.31 -2.62 -19.04
CA PHE A 256 -6.37 -1.25 -18.50
C PHE A 256 -5.28 -0.35 -19.08
N MET A 257 -4.05 -0.84 -19.21
CA MET A 257 -2.94 -0.11 -19.85
C MET A 257 -3.27 0.35 -21.27
N ALA A 258 -3.99 -0.49 -22.03
CA ALA A 258 -4.37 -0.20 -23.40
C ALA A 258 -5.58 0.74 -23.51
N SER A 259 -6.56 0.59 -22.60
CA SER A 259 -7.82 1.33 -22.63
C SER A 259 -7.75 2.70 -21.94
N HIS A 260 -6.93 2.84 -20.90
CA HIS A 260 -6.82 4.05 -20.07
C HIS A 260 -5.37 4.54 -19.93
N PRO A 261 -4.63 4.80 -21.03
CA PRO A 261 -3.21 5.12 -20.97
C PRO A 261 -2.89 6.37 -20.15
N ASP A 262 -3.78 7.36 -20.12
CA ASP A 262 -3.61 8.59 -19.33
C ASP A 262 -3.72 8.33 -17.82
N VAL A 263 -4.62 7.43 -17.40
CA VAL A 263 -4.77 7.03 -15.99
C VAL A 263 -3.67 6.08 -15.58
N ALA A 264 -3.22 5.19 -16.47
CA ALA A 264 -2.06 4.36 -16.23
C ALA A 264 -0.79 5.22 -16.05
N ALA A 265 -0.63 6.28 -16.84
CA ALA A 265 0.46 7.25 -16.67
C ALA A 265 0.36 7.99 -15.34
N LEU A 266 -0.84 8.43 -14.91
CA LEU A 266 -1.06 8.96 -13.56
C LEU A 266 -0.57 7.97 -12.50
N MET A 267 -1.05 6.73 -12.55
CA MET A 267 -0.79 5.73 -11.52
C MET A 267 0.66 5.25 -11.49
N GLY A 268 1.39 5.34 -12.60
CA GLY A 268 2.84 5.14 -12.62
C GLY A 268 3.65 6.27 -11.95
N ASN A 269 3.04 7.45 -11.77
CA ASN A 269 3.68 8.55 -11.05
C ASN A 269 3.26 8.63 -9.57
N VAL A 270 2.16 8.00 -9.16
CA VAL A 270 1.70 8.03 -7.77
C VAL A 270 2.72 7.32 -6.88
N THR A 271 3.42 8.10 -6.06
CA THR A 271 4.43 7.61 -5.12
C THR A 271 4.46 8.47 -3.88
N PHE A 272 4.35 7.87 -2.71
CA PHE A 272 4.45 8.56 -1.44
C PHE A 272 5.83 8.33 -0.82
N LYS A 273 6.42 9.36 -0.23
CA LYS A 273 7.54 9.16 0.68
C LYS A 273 7.03 8.43 1.92
N THR A 274 7.78 7.44 2.38
CA THR A 274 7.44 6.66 3.58
C THR A 274 7.24 7.56 4.80
N ASP A 275 8.10 8.57 4.96
CA ASP A 275 7.97 9.58 6.03
C ASP A 275 6.69 10.42 5.91
N THR A 276 6.32 10.83 4.69
CA THR A 276 5.08 11.56 4.43
C THR A 276 3.86 10.69 4.76
N MET A 277 3.86 9.42 4.33
CA MET A 277 2.79 8.47 4.64
C MET A 277 2.65 8.27 6.15
N SER A 278 3.76 8.06 6.87
CA SER A 278 3.76 7.94 8.34
C SER A 278 3.15 9.17 9.03
N GLN A 279 3.54 10.38 8.61
CA GLN A 279 2.99 11.62 9.17
C GLN A 279 1.50 11.78 8.89
N LEU A 280 1.07 11.39 7.69
CA LEU A 280 -0.33 11.46 7.28
C LEU A 280 -1.20 10.47 8.06
N LEU A 281 -0.70 9.26 8.29
CA LEU A 281 -1.34 8.24 9.11
C LEU A 281 -1.50 8.71 10.58
N ALA A 282 -0.44 9.31 11.13
CA ALA A 282 -0.50 9.93 12.47
C ALA A 282 -1.52 11.07 12.53
N TRP A 283 -1.49 11.99 11.56
CA TRP A 283 -2.45 13.08 11.47
C TRP A 283 -3.89 12.58 11.38
N LYS A 284 -4.15 11.56 10.55
CA LYS A 284 -5.46 10.94 10.40
C LYS A 284 -5.97 10.40 11.74
N GLN A 285 -5.12 9.70 12.48
CA GLN A 285 -5.48 9.15 13.79
C GLN A 285 -5.76 10.25 14.82
N ASP A 286 -4.87 11.24 14.95
CA ASP A 286 -5.01 12.33 15.93
C ASP A 286 -6.26 13.19 15.70
N ASN A 287 -6.70 13.30 14.44
CA ASN A 287 -7.87 14.09 14.07
C ASN A 287 -9.14 13.23 13.92
N ASN A 288 -9.05 11.91 14.14
CA ASN A 288 -10.13 10.96 13.88
C ASN A 288 -10.74 11.15 12.48
N ALA A 289 -9.86 11.36 11.49
CA ALA A 289 -10.23 11.73 10.14
C ALA A 289 -10.54 10.51 9.26
N SER A 290 -11.41 10.69 8.27
CA SER A 290 -11.66 9.70 7.23
C SER A 290 -10.50 9.60 6.23
N ASN A 291 -10.51 8.56 5.38
CA ASN A 291 -9.52 8.42 4.31
C ASN A 291 -9.61 9.58 3.30
N GLU A 292 -10.82 10.06 3.01
CA GLU A 292 -11.05 11.21 2.14
C GLU A 292 -10.55 12.51 2.76
N GLU A 293 -10.76 12.71 4.07
CA GLU A 293 -10.22 13.86 4.79
C GLU A 293 -8.69 13.84 4.80
N ALA A 294 -8.07 12.67 5.01
CA ALA A 294 -6.62 12.48 4.89
C ALA A 294 -6.12 12.74 3.46
N ALA A 295 -6.83 12.26 2.44
CA ALA A 295 -6.47 12.53 1.04
C ALA A 295 -6.51 14.03 0.72
N VAL A 296 -7.56 14.73 1.14
CA VAL A 296 -7.68 16.19 0.97
C VAL A 296 -6.58 16.92 1.75
N TYR A 297 -6.28 16.48 2.97
CA TYR A 297 -5.19 17.05 3.76
C TYR A 297 -3.84 16.90 3.05
N PHE A 298 -3.51 15.70 2.59
CA PHE A 298 -2.29 15.45 1.82
C PHE A 298 -2.22 16.31 0.57
N LEU A 299 -3.28 16.34 -0.25
CA LEU A 299 -3.30 17.10 -1.49
C LEU A 299 -3.11 18.61 -1.26
N LYS A 300 -3.60 19.15 -0.15
CA LYS A 300 -3.41 20.56 0.19
C LYS A 300 -2.03 20.88 0.77
N ASN A 301 -1.46 19.96 1.54
CA ASN A 301 -0.24 20.24 2.32
C ASN A 301 1.04 19.71 1.66
N ASN A 302 0.93 18.86 0.63
CA ASN A 302 2.06 18.22 -0.04
C ASN A 302 2.11 18.46 -1.57
N PRO A 303 1.82 19.66 -2.10
CA PRO A 303 1.78 19.91 -3.55
C PRO A 303 3.11 19.62 -4.25
N ASP A 304 4.24 19.80 -3.58
CA ASP A 304 5.57 19.50 -4.11
C ASP A 304 5.78 17.99 -4.36
N GLU A 305 5.01 17.12 -3.69
CA GLU A 305 5.11 15.67 -3.82
C GLU A 305 4.22 15.16 -4.96
N TRP A 306 2.96 15.64 -5.05
CA TRP A 306 1.97 15.06 -5.97
C TRP A 306 1.71 15.83 -7.26
N SER A 307 2.05 17.12 -7.33
CA SER A 307 1.66 17.96 -8.49
C SER A 307 2.21 17.47 -9.83
N ASN A 308 3.36 16.78 -9.81
CA ASN A 308 3.97 16.20 -11.02
C ASN A 308 3.38 14.84 -11.41
N TRP A 309 2.43 14.29 -10.65
CA TRP A 309 1.79 13.01 -11.00
C TRP A 309 0.75 13.15 -12.11
N ILE A 310 0.18 14.34 -12.25
CA ILE A 310 -0.95 14.62 -13.14
C ILE A 310 -0.51 15.35 -14.41
N ASN A 311 -1.31 15.22 -15.48
CA ASN A 311 -1.10 15.97 -16.71
C ASN A 311 -1.69 17.40 -16.64
N ASP A 312 -1.35 18.25 -17.62
CA ASP A 312 -1.80 19.66 -17.68
C ASP A 312 -3.34 19.82 -17.66
N ALA A 313 -4.07 18.90 -18.29
CA ALA A 313 -5.53 18.95 -18.33
C ALA A 313 -6.14 18.68 -16.95
N ALA A 314 -5.61 17.70 -16.23
CA ALA A 314 -5.98 17.41 -14.85
C ALA A 314 -5.58 18.58 -13.93
N THR A 315 -4.41 19.18 -14.11
CA THR A 315 -3.97 20.37 -13.36
C THR A 315 -4.98 21.52 -13.51
N ALA A 316 -5.43 21.79 -14.73
CA ALA A 316 -6.41 22.85 -14.98
C ALA A 316 -7.76 22.59 -14.29
N LYS A 317 -8.21 21.33 -14.21
CA LYS A 317 -9.47 20.93 -13.54
C LYS A 317 -9.36 20.94 -12.02
N LEU A 318 -8.20 20.58 -11.47
CA LEU A 318 -7.94 20.51 -10.03
C LEU A 318 -7.61 21.87 -9.41
N ALA A 319 -7.05 22.81 -10.17
CA ALA A 319 -6.67 24.15 -9.72
C ALA A 319 -7.75 24.90 -8.90
N PRO A 320 -9.06 24.89 -9.23
CA PRO A 320 -10.08 25.54 -8.40
C PRO A 320 -10.42 24.79 -7.11
N LEU A 321 -10.09 23.49 -7.00
CA LEU A 321 -10.43 22.64 -5.85
C LEU A 321 -9.35 22.64 -4.76
N LEU A 322 -8.11 22.98 -5.15
CA LEU A 322 -6.91 22.87 -4.30
C LEU A 322 -6.30 24.22 -3.93
N GLN A 323 -7.05 25.31 -4.12
CA GLN A 323 -6.73 26.66 -3.62
C GLN A 323 -7.07 26.85 -2.14
#